data_AF-A0A917V9A7-F1
#
_entry.id   AF-A0A917V9A7-F1
#
_cell.length_a   1.000
_cell.length_b   1.000
_cell.length_c   1.000
_cell.angle_alpha   90.00
_cell.angle_beta   90.00
_cell.angle_gamma   90.00
#
_symmetry.space_group_name_H-M   'P 1'
#
loop_
_entity.id
_entity.type
_entity.pdbx_description
1 polymer ?
#
loop_
_entity_poly.entity_id
_entity_poly.type
_entity_poly.pdbx_seq_one_letter_code
_entity_poly.pdbx_strand_id
1 'polypeptide(L)'
;MASNDFDALIETALGESGGARLLLVLLRSETDAQTSGSGSLTPVLANDVVVEAGVDLDAVVRQADLVGLPWDLIMAAVLTDPTGNVPSSAAAEPHLKKMADDLMRSGDVSRYAVFDRTGNRLSISRAH
;
A
#
# COMPACT_ATOMS: atom_id res chain seq x y z
N MET A 1 -16.70 9.92 13.49
CA MET A 1 -15.87 8.72 13.24
C MET A 1 -14.53 9.25 12.80
N ALA A 2 -13.42 8.77 13.39
CA ALA A 2 -12.10 9.19 12.94
C ALA A 2 -11.88 8.55 11.56
N SER A 3 -12.14 9.32 10.51
CA SER A 3 -11.78 8.93 9.14
C SER A 3 -10.27 9.13 9.04
N ASN A 4 -9.54 8.02 8.93
CA ASN A 4 -8.08 8.07 8.78
C ASN A 4 -7.73 8.33 7.31
N ASP A 5 -6.46 8.67 7.03
CA ASP A 5 -6.01 8.98 5.66
C ASP A 5 -6.27 7.85 4.65
N PHE A 6 -6.40 6.61 5.13
CA PHE A 6 -6.75 5.46 4.30
C PHE A 6 -8.20 5.54 3.81
N ASP A 7 -9.16 5.81 4.69
CA ASP A 7 -10.59 5.88 4.33
C ASP A 7 -10.84 7.02 3.34
N ALA A 8 -10.21 8.18 3.58
CA ALA A 8 -10.28 9.30 2.64
C ALA A 8 -9.75 8.94 1.24
N LEU A 9 -8.74 8.08 1.14
CA LEU A 9 -8.22 7.58 -0.13
C LEU A 9 -9.21 6.63 -0.82
N ILE A 10 -9.89 5.76 -0.08
CA ILE A 10 -10.93 4.88 -0.60
C ILE A 10 -12.14 5.68 -1.08
N GLU A 11 -12.62 6.64 -0.28
CA GLU A 11 -13.73 7.53 -0.65
C GLU A 11 -13.44 8.31 -1.93
N THR A 12 -12.20 8.83 -2.06
CA THR A 12 -11.76 9.55 -3.27
C THR A 12 -11.73 8.61 -4.48
N ALA A 13 -11.19 7.40 -4.31
CA ALA A 13 -11.11 6.41 -5.40
C ALA A 13 -12.50 5.94 -5.87
N LEU A 14 -13.46 5.80 -4.96
CA LEU A 14 -14.85 5.45 -5.27
C LEU A 14 -15.61 6.60 -5.93
N GLY A 15 -15.33 7.85 -5.55
CA GLY A 15 -16.02 9.03 -6.09
C GLY A 15 -15.58 9.41 -7.51
N GLU A 16 -14.30 9.25 -7.82
CA GLU A 16 -13.70 9.69 -9.09
C GLU A 16 -13.83 8.64 -10.21
N SER A 17 -14.08 7.36 -9.89
CA SER A 17 -14.02 6.25 -10.86
C SER A 17 -15.18 5.28 -10.70
N GLY A 18 -15.75 4.83 -11.83
CA GLY A 18 -16.77 3.76 -11.86
C GLY A 18 -16.27 2.39 -11.38
N GLY A 19 -14.97 2.29 -11.06
CA GLY A 19 -14.32 1.15 -10.46
C GLY A 19 -12.83 1.40 -10.29
N ALA A 20 -12.29 1.08 -9.12
CA ALA A 20 -10.87 1.18 -8.83
C ALA A 20 -10.36 -0.08 -8.13
N ARG A 21 -9.07 -0.37 -8.26
CA ARG A 21 -8.40 -1.45 -7.55
C ARG A 21 -7.27 -0.87 -6.70
N LEU A 22 -7.28 -1.22 -5.43
CA LEU A 22 -6.26 -0.84 -4.47
C LEU A 22 -5.12 -1.86 -4.54
N LEU A 23 -3.93 -1.36 -4.82
CA LEU A 23 -2.69 -2.11 -4.80
C LEU A 23 -2.06 -1.94 -3.44
N LEU A 24 -1.86 -3.02 -2.71
CA LEU A 24 -1.33 -3.05 -1.35
C LEU A 24 -0.03 -3.83 -1.33
N VAL A 25 1.04 -3.22 -0.83
CA VAL A 25 2.33 -3.88 -0.65
C VAL A 25 2.75 -3.71 0.80
N LEU A 26 2.78 -4.82 1.53
CA LEU A 26 3.26 -4.85 2.90
C LEU A 26 4.77 -4.78 2.88
N LEU A 27 5.31 -3.87 3.67
CA LEU A 27 6.73 -3.64 3.81
C LEU A 27 7.16 -4.04 5.22
N ARG A 28 8.31 -4.68 5.28
CA ARG A 28 9.02 -4.94 6.51
C ARG A 28 10.21 -4.01 6.60
N SER A 29 10.37 -3.36 7.74
CA SER A 29 11.59 -2.63 8.05
C SER A 29 12.63 -3.62 8.56
N GLU A 30 13.66 -3.84 7.75
CA GLU A 30 14.87 -4.51 8.23
C GLU A 30 15.75 -3.44 8.88
N THR A 31 15.39 -3.05 10.10
CA THR A 31 16.31 -2.36 10.99
C THR A 31 17.18 -3.42 11.64
N ASP A 32 18.37 -3.66 11.10
CA ASP A 32 19.37 -4.44 11.81
C ASP A 32 19.71 -3.68 13.09
N ALA A 33 19.48 -4.31 14.24
CA ALA A 33 19.64 -3.70 15.55
C ALA A 33 21.07 -3.20 15.84
N GLN A 34 22.04 -3.44 14.95
CA GLN A 34 23.44 -3.05 15.12
C GLN A 34 23.90 -1.88 14.24
N THR A 35 23.11 -1.40 13.28
CA THR A 35 23.52 -0.26 12.43
C THR A 35 22.50 0.87 12.46
N SER A 36 22.82 1.91 13.22
CA SER A 36 22.11 3.18 13.22
C SER A 36 22.15 3.82 11.83
N GLY A 37 21.07 3.68 11.06
CA GLY A 37 20.75 4.66 10.00
C GLY A 37 20.41 4.15 8.60
N SER A 38 20.43 2.84 8.32
CA SER A 38 20.01 2.32 7.01
C SER A 38 19.04 1.15 7.13
N GLY A 39 17.86 1.41 7.71
CA GLY A 39 16.78 0.43 7.65
C GLY A 39 16.32 0.26 6.20
N SER A 40 16.51 -0.93 5.61
CA SER A 40 16.00 -1.21 4.28
C SER A 40 14.56 -1.67 4.40
N LEU A 41 13.66 -1.07 3.61
CA LEU A 41 12.28 -1.51 3.53
C LEU A 41 12.18 -2.59 2.45
N THR A 42 11.81 -3.80 2.87
CA THR A 42 11.68 -4.93 1.95
C THR A 42 10.20 -5.28 1.78
N PRO A 43 9.68 -5.35 0.55
CA PRO A 43 8.31 -5.79 0.31
C PRO A 43 8.19 -7.28 0.64
N VAL A 44 7.29 -7.63 1.56
CA VAL A 44 7.09 -9.02 2.01
C VAL A 44 5.84 -9.66 1.41
N LEU A 45 4.84 -8.85 1.06
CA LEU A 45 3.60 -9.33 0.46
C LEU A 45 3.03 -8.25 -0.44
N ALA A 46 2.57 -8.63 -1.63
CA ALA A 46 1.83 -7.77 -2.53
C ALA A 46 0.44 -8.38 -2.73
N ASN A 47 -0.60 -7.58 -2.51
CA ASN A 47 -1.99 -7.97 -2.62
C ASN A 47 -2.79 -6.87 -3.33
N ASP A 48 -3.84 -7.24 -4.05
CA ASP A 48 -4.74 -6.28 -4.67
C ASP A 48 -6.18 -6.52 -4.22
N VAL A 49 -6.88 -5.43 -3.93
CA VAL A 49 -8.26 -5.44 -3.42
C VAL A 49 -9.11 -4.51 -4.28
N VAL A 50 -10.32 -4.93 -4.64
CA VAL A 50 -11.26 -4.04 -5.35
C VAL A 50 -11.72 -2.96 -4.38
N VAL A 51 -11.70 -1.70 -4.82
CA VAL A 51 -12.22 -0.59 -4.02
C VAL A 51 -13.75 -0.67 -4.10
N GLU A 52 -14.38 -1.10 -3.00
CA GLU A 52 -15.84 -1.20 -2.85
C GLU A 52 -16.27 -0.54 -1.53
N ALA A 53 -17.56 -0.24 -1.41
CA ALA A 53 -18.13 0.27 -0.16
C ALA A 53 -17.98 -0.78 0.96
N GLY A 54 -17.14 -0.48 1.95
CA GLY A 54 -16.81 -1.40 3.07
C GLY A 54 -15.38 -1.95 3.05
N VAL A 55 -14.52 -1.46 2.16
CA VAL A 55 -13.07 -1.69 2.27
C VAL A 55 -12.49 -0.71 3.28
N ASP A 56 -12.10 -1.24 4.43
CA ASP A 56 -11.45 -0.50 5.50
C ASP A 56 -10.04 -1.03 5.76
N LEU A 57 -9.19 -0.19 6.36
CA LEU A 57 -7.84 -0.60 6.74
C LEU A 57 -7.84 -1.84 7.64
N ASP A 58 -8.80 -1.96 8.57
CA ASP A 58 -8.91 -3.11 9.49
C ASP A 58 -9.02 -4.44 8.74
N ALA A 59 -9.75 -4.46 7.62
CA ALA A 59 -9.86 -5.65 6.76
C ALA A 59 -8.50 -6.01 6.15
N VAL A 60 -7.76 -5.00 5.67
CA VAL A 60 -6.41 -5.19 5.13
C VAL A 60 -5.43 -5.69 6.20
N VAL A 61 -5.43 -5.07 7.38
CA VAL A 61 -4.59 -5.48 8.52
C VAL A 61 -4.92 -6.91 8.94
N ARG A 62 -6.19 -7.28 9.02
CA ARG A 62 -6.61 -8.65 9.34
C ARG A 62 -6.14 -9.64 8.29
N GLN A 63 -6.29 -9.34 7.00
CA GLN A 63 -5.77 -10.20 5.94
C GLN A 63 -4.25 -10.35 6.03
N ALA A 64 -3.54 -9.26 6.29
CA ALA A 64 -2.10 -9.27 6.49
C ALA A 64 -1.67 -10.10 7.71
N ASP A 65 -2.40 -10.00 8.82
CA ASP A 65 -2.14 -10.75 10.06
C ASP A 65 -2.44 -12.24 9.89
N LEU A 66 -3.49 -12.59 9.12
CA LEU A 66 -3.82 -13.97 8.76
C LEU A 66 -2.71 -14.68 7.96
N VAL A 67 -1.92 -13.93 7.18
CA VAL A 67 -0.76 -14.47 6.45
C VAL A 67 0.39 -14.80 7.41
N GLY A 68 0.44 -14.16 8.59
CA GLY A 68 1.45 -14.43 9.61
C GLY A 68 2.86 -13.92 9.28
N LEU A 69 2.99 -13.03 8.28
CA LEU A 69 4.27 -12.41 7.93
C LEU A 69 4.52 -11.17 8.81
N PRO A 70 5.76 -10.94 9.27
CA PRO A 70 6.10 -9.72 9.97
C PRO A 70 6.17 -8.54 8.98
N TRP A 71 5.28 -7.57 9.15
CA TRP A 71 5.23 -6.32 8.39
C TRP A 71 5.07 -5.13 9.33
N ASP A 72 5.63 -3.99 8.93
CA ASP A 72 5.64 -2.75 9.72
C ASP A 72 4.79 -1.66 9.07
N LEU A 73 4.78 -1.63 7.73
CA LEU A 73 4.17 -0.58 6.93
C LEU A 73 3.37 -1.18 5.78
N ILE A 74 2.35 -0.47 5.32
CA ILE A 74 1.56 -0.83 4.14
C ILE A 74 1.69 0.30 3.13
N MET A 75 2.18 -0.02 1.95
CA MET A 75 2.12 0.87 0.81
C MET A 75 0.83 0.62 0.05
N ALA A 76 0.03 1.65 -0.17
CA ALA A 76 -1.17 1.60 -1.00
C ALA A 76 -1.05 2.51 -2.22
N ALA A 77 -1.61 2.05 -3.34
CA ALA A 77 -1.78 2.84 -4.55
C ALA A 77 -3.13 2.52 -5.19
N VAL A 78 -3.79 3.54 -5.76
CA VAL A 78 -5.07 3.35 -6.46
C VAL A 78 -4.77 3.15 -7.95
N LEU A 79 -5.27 2.05 -8.49
CA LEU A 79 -5.27 1.76 -9.92
C LEU A 79 -6.69 1.93 -10.45
N THR A 80 -6.86 2.91 -11.34
CA THR A 80 -8.13 3.19 -12.02
C THR A 80 -8.00 2.87 -13.50
N ASP A 81 -9.05 2.31 -14.10
CA ASP A 81 -9.06 2.09 -15.54
C ASP A 81 -9.69 3.30 -16.27
N PRO A 82 -9.09 3.80 -17.36
CA PRO A 82 -9.64 4.93 -18.12
C PRO A 82 -11.00 4.62 -18.78
N THR A 83 -11.38 3.35 -18.90
CA THR A 83 -12.71 2.95 -19.39
C THR A 83 -13.79 3.03 -18.30
N GLY A 84 -13.42 3.34 -17.05
CA GLY A 84 -14.33 3.41 -15.91
C GLY A 84 -14.68 2.06 -15.28
N ASN A 85 -14.04 0.97 -15.71
CA ASN A 85 -14.20 -0.36 -15.14
C ASN A 85 -13.20 -0.62 -14.01
N VAL A 86 -13.53 -1.55 -13.11
CA VAL A 86 -12.56 -2.06 -12.12
C VAL A 86 -11.44 -2.80 -12.87
N PRO A 87 -10.16 -2.43 -12.70
CA PRO A 87 -9.06 -3.16 -13.31
C PRO A 87 -9.01 -4.60 -12.79
N SER A 88 -8.67 -5.55 -13.66
CA SER A 88 -8.49 -6.95 -13.27
C SER A 88 -7.23 -7.15 -12.45
N SER A 89 -7.19 -8.19 -11.60
CA SER A 89 -5.99 -8.55 -10.82
C SER A 89 -4.77 -8.81 -11.74
N ALA A 90 -4.97 -9.43 -12.90
CA ALA A 90 -3.91 -9.61 -13.90
C ALA A 90 -3.31 -8.28 -14.44
N ALA A 91 -4.12 -7.20 -14.48
CA ALA A 91 -3.63 -5.87 -14.82
C ALA A 91 -2.92 -5.20 -13.64
N ALA A 92 -3.27 -5.57 -12.41
CA ALA A 92 -2.64 -5.09 -11.18
C ALA A 92 -1.26 -5.73 -10.92
N GLU A 93 -1.07 -7.01 -11.23
CA GLU A 93 0.20 -7.74 -11.06
C GLU A 93 1.46 -6.98 -11.53
N PRO A 94 1.54 -6.47 -12.78
CA PRO A 94 2.71 -5.73 -13.22
C PRO A 94 2.91 -4.42 -12.45
N HIS A 95 1.83 -3.78 -11.99
CA HIS A 95 1.91 -2.56 -11.17
C HIS A 95 2.41 -2.86 -9.76
N LEU A 96 1.90 -3.91 -9.11
CA LEU A 96 2.38 -4.38 -7.80
C LEU A 96 3.87 -4.71 -7.85
N LYS A 97 4.29 -5.47 -8.86
CA LYS A 97 5.70 -5.80 -9.05
C LYS A 97 6.54 -4.54 -9.25
N LYS A 98 6.05 -3.59 -10.04
CA LYS A 98 6.73 -2.31 -10.25
C LYS A 98 6.81 -1.47 -8.97
N MET A 99 5.78 -1.44 -8.13
CA MET A 99 5.82 -0.76 -6.81
C MET A 99 6.93 -1.34 -5.93
N ALA A 100 7.02 -2.67 -5.86
CA ALA A 100 8.06 -3.36 -5.12
C ALA A 100 9.47 -3.08 -5.70
N ASP A 101 9.63 -3.17 -7.02
CA ASP A 101 10.89 -2.86 -7.72
C ASP A 101 11.30 -1.40 -7.51
N ASP A 102 10.38 -0.44 -7.61
CA ASP A 102 10.64 1.00 -7.45
C ASP A 102 11.14 1.30 -6.03
N LEU A 103 10.52 0.68 -5.01
CA LEU A 103 10.99 0.75 -3.63
C LEU A 103 12.39 0.15 -3.48
N MET A 104 12.62 -1.06 -4.00
CA MET A 104 13.91 -1.74 -3.82
C MET A 104 15.06 -1.09 -4.60
N ARG A 105 14.79 -0.55 -5.79
CA ARG A 105 15.81 0.04 -6.68
C ARG A 105 16.07 1.51 -6.40
N SER A 106 15.01 2.31 -6.33
CA SER A 106 15.12 3.75 -6.18
C SER A 106 14.96 4.19 -4.72
N GLY A 107 14.25 3.41 -3.91
CA GLY A 107 13.81 3.82 -2.57
C GLY A 107 12.79 4.96 -2.62
N ASP A 108 12.26 5.29 -3.80
CA ASP A 108 11.26 6.33 -3.95
C ASP A 108 9.87 5.72 -3.78
N VAL A 109 9.27 6.03 -2.64
CA VAL A 109 7.87 5.71 -2.34
C VAL A 109 7.01 6.95 -2.21
N SER A 110 7.57 8.11 -2.55
CA SER A 110 6.91 9.43 -2.48
C SER A 110 5.65 9.49 -3.33
N ARG A 111 5.63 8.73 -4.43
CA ARG A 111 4.48 8.58 -5.34
C ARG A 111 3.38 7.65 -4.84
N TYR A 112 3.62 6.94 -3.73
CA TYR A 112 2.69 5.99 -3.13
C TYR A 112 2.27 6.45 -1.75
N ALA A 113 1.09 6.06 -1.32
CA ALA A 113 0.62 6.36 0.03
C ALA A 113 1.10 5.26 0.98
N VAL A 114 2.01 5.57 1.89
CA VAL A 114 2.45 4.62 2.91
C VAL A 114 1.66 4.88 4.19
N PHE A 115 1.09 3.82 4.75
CA PHE A 115 0.33 3.82 5.98
C PHE A 115 0.98 2.92 7.02
N ASP A 116 0.83 3.29 8.29
CA ASP A 116 1.14 2.38 9.41
C ASP A 116 -0.03 1.42 9.70
N ARG A 117 0.17 0.52 10.68
CA ARG A 117 -0.88 -0.43 11.11
C ARG A 117 -2.13 0.24 11.68
N THR A 118 -2.06 1.54 11.97
CA THR A 118 -3.19 2.34 12.52
C THR A 118 -3.90 3.16 11.45
N GLY A 119 -3.37 3.23 10.23
CA GLY A 119 -3.96 3.96 9.09
C GLY A 119 -3.49 5.40 8.96
N ASN A 120 -2.49 5.80 9.75
CA ASN A 120 -1.89 7.12 9.59
C ASN A 120 -0.92 7.09 8.43
N ARG A 121 -1.00 8.10 7.57
CA ARG A 121 -0.06 8.26 6.47
C ARG A 121 1.32 8.64 7.00
N LEU A 122 2.34 7.90 6.60
CA LEU A 122 3.73 8.17 6.92
C LEU A 122 4.46 8.71 5.68
N SER A 123 5.12 9.85 5.84
CA SER A 123 6.07 10.34 4.83
C SER A 123 7.41 9.63 5.00
N ILE A 124 7.68 8.65 4.14
CA ILE A 124 9.01 8.05 4.05
C ILE A 124 9.87 8.93 3.14
N SER A 125 10.55 9.89 3.74
CA SER A 125 11.61 10.66 3.09
C SER A 125 12.95 9.99 3.38
N ARG A 126 13.68 9.57 2.34
CA ARG A 126 15.05 9.07 2.49
C ARG A 126 15.89 10.20 3.11
N ALA A 127 16.49 9.96 4.28
CA ALA A 127 17.57 10.81 4.75
C ALA A 127 18.74 10.63 3.77
N HIS A 128 19.15 11.74 3.16
CA HIS A 128 20.10 11.82 2.06
C HIS A 128 21.52 11.43 2.48
#